data_AF-A0AAE3UJC2-F1
#
_entry.id   AF-A0AAE3UJC2-F1
#
_cell.length_a   1.000
_cell.length_b   1.000
_cell.length_c   1.000
_cell.angle_alpha   90.00
_cell.angle_beta   90.00
_cell.angle_gamma   90.00
#
_symmetry.space_group_name_H-M   'P 1'
#
loop_
_entity.id
_entity.type
_entity.pdbx_description
1 polymer ?
#
loop_
_entity_poly.entity_id
_entity_poly.type
_entity_poly.pdbx_seq_one_letter_code
_entity_poly.pdbx_strand_id
1 'polypeptide(L)'
;MLSEPKIEHQTLRYYLAIAKTVHMHEIPQVLPPLIPEVRQWMNNNKIKPSGPDFFLYKSINENNELECEVGFTIDIPIEGNSHIHLVAFLKGGMQA
;
A
#
# COMPACT_ATOMS: atom_id res chain seq x y z
N MET A 1 8.79 23.21 -7.50
CA MET A 1 9.25 22.95 -8.88
C MET A 1 8.44 21.79 -9.43
N LEU A 2 8.01 21.88 -10.69
CA LEU A 2 7.31 20.79 -11.38
C LEU A 2 8.32 20.08 -12.28
N SER A 3 8.30 18.75 -12.29
CA SER A 3 9.08 17.93 -13.23
C SER A 3 8.24 17.57 -14.44
N GLU A 4 8.89 17.18 -15.53
CA GLU A 4 8.20 16.61 -16.69
C GLU A 4 7.67 15.20 -16.39
N PRO A 5 6.46 14.85 -16.85
CA PRO A 5 5.91 13.51 -16.69
C PRO A 5 6.75 12.50 -17.48
N LYS A 6 6.96 11.32 -16.91
CA LYS A 6 7.72 10.23 -17.54
C LYS A 6 6.95 8.92 -17.41
N ILE A 7 7.14 8.07 -18.42
CA ILE A 7 6.70 6.68 -18.36
C ILE A 7 7.81 5.89 -17.67
N GLU A 8 7.46 5.21 -16.59
CA GLU A 8 8.38 4.33 -15.86
C GLU A 8 7.85 2.90 -15.86
N HIS A 9 8.75 1.94 -16.09
CA HIS A 9 8.45 0.53 -15.96
C HIS A 9 8.85 0.05 -14.57
N GLN A 10 7.85 -0.26 -13.75
CA GLN A 10 8.11 -0.85 -12.44
C GLN A 10 8.25 -2.37 -12.54
N THR A 11 9.29 -2.89 -11.90
CA THR A 11 9.41 -4.32 -11.65
C THR A 11 8.36 -4.75 -10.63
N LEU A 12 8.04 -6.05 -10.61
CA LEU A 12 7.17 -6.61 -9.59
C LEU A 12 7.76 -6.34 -8.20
N ARG A 13 6.93 -5.85 -7.29
CA ARG A 13 7.30 -5.59 -5.90
C ARG A 13 6.28 -6.23 -4.97
N TYR A 14 6.75 -6.79 -3.86
CA TYR A 14 5.88 -7.26 -2.79
C TYR A 14 5.72 -6.17 -1.75
N TYR A 15 4.58 -6.15 -1.08
CA TYR A 15 4.35 -5.27 0.05
C TYR A 15 3.42 -5.90 1.07
N LEU A 16 3.51 -5.40 2.30
CA LEU A 16 2.61 -5.71 3.39
C LEU A 16 1.76 -4.49 3.66
N ALA A 17 0.45 -4.64 3.63
CA ALA A 17 -0.47 -3.53 3.80
C ALA A 17 -1.75 -3.90 4.55
N ILE A 18 -2.36 -2.88 5.17
CA ILE A 18 -3.74 -2.91 5.65
C ILE A 18 -4.63 -2.28 4.58
N ALA A 19 -5.70 -2.97 4.20
CA ALA A 19 -6.72 -2.45 3.30
C ALA A 19 -7.80 -1.68 4.07
N LYS A 20 -8.26 -0.56 3.52
CA LYS A 20 -9.32 0.26 4.11
C LYS A 20 -10.13 0.97 3.03
N THR A 21 -11.45 0.99 3.20
CA THR A 21 -12.36 1.83 2.41
C THR A 21 -12.68 3.08 3.22
N VAL A 22 -12.47 4.27 2.63
CA VAL A 22 -12.65 5.57 3.30
C VAL A 22 -13.21 6.61 2.34
N HIS A 23 -13.90 7.62 2.86
CA HIS A 23 -14.11 8.85 2.09
C HIS A 23 -12.84 9.70 2.04
N MET A 24 -12.68 10.49 0.98
CA MET A 24 -11.51 11.35 0.77
C MET A 24 -11.22 12.28 1.97
N HIS A 25 -12.26 12.78 2.63
CA HIS A 25 -12.13 13.68 3.77
C HIS A 25 -11.64 12.99 5.06
N GLU A 26 -11.76 11.65 5.13
CA GLU A 26 -11.36 10.85 6.29
C GLU A 26 -9.88 10.45 6.23
N ILE A 27 -9.25 10.51 5.05
CA ILE A 27 -7.88 10.06 4.81
C ILE A 27 -6.89 10.60 5.87
N PRO A 28 -6.84 11.91 6.18
CA PRO A 28 -5.86 12.45 7.13
C PRO A 28 -6.00 11.90 8.55
N GLN A 29 -7.17 11.36 8.90
CA GLN A 29 -7.47 10.82 10.23
C GLN A 29 -7.36 9.30 10.27
N VAL A 30 -7.77 8.62 9.20
CA VAL A 30 -7.91 7.15 9.19
C VAL A 30 -6.65 6.45 8.69
N LEU A 31 -5.97 6.95 7.64
CA LEU A 31 -4.85 6.23 7.03
C LEU A 31 -3.51 6.40 7.76
N PRO A 32 -3.07 7.61 8.18
CA PRO A 32 -1.78 7.78 8.85
C PRO A 32 -1.59 6.92 10.11
N PRO A 33 -2.60 6.71 10.97
CA PRO A 33 -2.46 5.81 12.12
C PRO A 33 -2.18 4.34 11.78
N LEU A 34 -2.47 3.89 10.54
CA LEU A 34 -2.19 2.52 10.11
C LEU A 34 -0.70 2.28 9.82
N ILE A 35 0.07 3.33 9.52
CA ILE A 35 1.52 3.24 9.28
C ILE A 35 2.27 2.65 10.49
N PRO A 36 2.17 3.20 11.71
CA PRO A 36 2.85 2.63 12.87
C PRO A 36 2.35 1.22 13.20
N GLU A 37 1.11 0.87 12.89
CA GLU A 37 0.57 -0.48 13.09
C GLU A 37 1.26 -1.52 12.19
N VAL A 38 1.33 -1.26 10.88
CA VAL A 38 2.07 -2.15 9.95
C VAL A 38 3.53 -2.25 10.37
N ARG A 39 4.15 -1.12 10.71
CA ARG A 39 5.55 -1.08 11.15
C ARG A 39 5.78 -1.88 12.43
N GLN A 40 4.89 -1.78 13.41
CA GLN A 40 4.99 -2.52 14.67
C GLN A 40 4.89 -4.03 14.42
N TRP A 41 3.94 -4.45 13.58
CA TRP A 41 3.82 -5.86 13.21
C TRP A 41 5.05 -6.38 12.47
N MET A 42 5.59 -5.62 11.51
CA MET A 42 6.83 -5.98 10.81
C MET A 42 7.99 -6.14 11.78
N ASN A 43 8.15 -5.21 12.73
CA ASN A 43 9.21 -5.27 13.75
C ASN A 43 9.09 -6.51 14.64
N ASN A 44 7.87 -6.84 15.10
CA ASN A 44 7.62 -8.04 15.91
C ASN A 44 7.97 -9.32 15.15
N ASN A 45 7.80 -9.33 13.83
CA ASN A 45 8.14 -10.45 12.96
C ASN A 45 9.56 -10.35 12.34
N LYS A 46 10.37 -9.38 12.78
CA LYS A 46 11.75 -9.14 12.30
C LYS A 46 11.84 -8.91 10.79
N ILE A 47 10.80 -8.33 10.21
CA ILE A 47 10.71 -7.99 8.79
C ILE A 47 11.22 -6.56 8.59
N LYS A 48 12.12 -6.37 7.62
CA LYS A 48 12.61 -5.04 7.24
C LYS A 48 11.90 -4.56 5.98
N PRO A 49 11.44 -3.30 5.94
CA PRO A 49 10.91 -2.71 4.71
C PRO A 49 12.05 -2.48 3.72
N SER A 50 11.77 -2.64 2.42
CA SER A 50 12.68 -2.31 1.32
C SER A 50 12.52 -0.88 0.79
N GLY A 51 11.56 -0.13 1.34
CA GLY A 51 11.25 1.24 0.92
C GLY A 51 10.50 2.04 2.00
N PRO A 52 10.13 3.29 1.69
CA PRO A 52 9.30 4.10 2.58
C PRO A 52 7.89 3.52 2.72
N ASP A 53 7.12 4.04 3.69
CA ASP A 53 5.67 3.84 3.72
C ASP A 53 5.01 4.45 2.49
N PHE A 54 3.81 3.96 2.19
CA PHE A 54 2.98 4.50 1.13
C PHE A 54 1.50 4.42 1.47
N PHE A 55 0.72 5.24 0.76
CA PHE A 55 -0.72 5.08 0.58
C PHE A 55 -1.00 4.73 -0.89
N LEU A 56 -1.68 3.61 -1.14
CA LEU A 56 -2.10 3.19 -2.47
C LEU A 56 -3.61 3.39 -2.60
N TYR A 57 -4.02 4.30 -3.48
CA TYR A 57 -5.42 4.54 -3.84
C TYR A 57 -5.75 3.69 -5.07
N LYS A 58 -6.68 2.74 -4.95
CA LYS A 58 -6.94 1.72 -5.99
C LYS A 58 -8.13 2.06 -6.86
N SER A 59 -9.24 2.43 -6.26
CA SER A 59 -10.50 2.67 -6.94
C SER A 59 -11.34 3.67 -6.14
N ILE A 60 -12.32 4.28 -6.80
CA ILE A 60 -13.38 5.04 -6.17
C ILE A 60 -14.72 4.41 -6.60
N ASN A 61 -15.58 4.10 -5.63
CA ASN A 61 -16.89 3.52 -5.91
C ASN A 61 -17.97 4.59 -6.16
N GLU A 62 -19.19 4.15 -6.45
CA GLU A 62 -20.34 5.04 -6.73
C GLU A 62 -20.73 5.93 -5.54
N ASN A 63 -20.34 5.55 -4.32
CA ASN A 63 -20.58 6.30 -3.09
C ASN A 63 -19.44 7.31 -2.77
N ASN A 64 -18.47 7.50 -3.67
CA ASN A 64 -17.26 8.29 -3.44
C ASN A 64 -16.42 7.78 -2.25
N GLU A 65 -16.38 6.47 -2.05
CA GLU A 65 -15.46 5.81 -1.14
C GLU A 65 -14.26 5.29 -1.93
N LEU A 66 -13.07 5.51 -1.37
CA LEU A 66 -11.80 5.09 -1.93
C LEU A 66 -11.36 3.78 -1.30
N GLU A 67 -11.06 2.80 -2.13
CA GLU A 67 -10.32 1.61 -1.70
C GLU A 67 -8.84 1.97 -1.60
N CYS A 68 -8.32 1.93 -0.38
CA CYS A 68 -6.97 2.31 -0.04
C CYS A 68 -6.21 1.15 0.58
N GLU A 69 -4.89 1.17 0.42
CA GLU A 69 -3.97 0.32 1.15
C GLU A 69 -2.85 1.17 1.76
N VAL A 70 -2.47 0.84 3.00
CA VAL A 70 -1.38 1.51 3.73
C VAL A 70 -0.33 0.47 4.09
N GLY A 71 0.93 0.70 3.71
CA GLY A 71 1.93 -0.34 3.90
C GLY A 71 3.37 0.02 3.57
N PHE A 72 4.20 -1.02 3.49
CA PHE A 72 5.61 -0.96 3.15
C PHE A 72 5.97 -2.03 2.14
N THR A 73 6.88 -1.71 1.20
CA THR A 73 7.44 -2.72 0.30
C THR A 73 8.41 -3.64 1.04
N ILE A 74 8.53 -4.88 0.56
CA ILE A 74 9.47 -5.90 1.03
C ILE A 74 10.14 -6.61 -0.15
N ASP A 75 11.38 -7.07 0.04
CA ASP A 75 12.14 -7.76 -1.02
C ASP A 75 11.72 -9.22 -1.18
N ILE A 76 11.36 -9.86 -0.08
CA ILE A 76 11.00 -11.28 -0.01
C ILE A 76 9.51 -11.36 0.35
N PRO A 77 8.68 -12.11 -0.40
CA PRO A 77 7.27 -12.28 -0.04
C PRO A 77 7.17 -13.00 1.30
N ILE A 78 6.49 -12.37 2.25
CA ILE A 78 6.25 -12.90 3.58
C ILE A 78 4.75 -12.87 3.82
N GLU A 79 4.18 -14.00 4.21
CA GLU A 79 2.75 -14.09 4.48
C GLU A 79 2.36 -13.16 5.62
N GLY A 80 1.24 -12.49 5.43
CA GLY A 80 0.64 -11.60 6.40
C GLY A 80 -0.18 -12.35 7.46
N ASN A 81 -1.13 -11.65 8.05
CA ASN A 81 -2.17 -12.22 8.90
C ASN A 81 -3.57 -11.78 8.41
N SER A 82 -4.57 -11.90 9.28
CA SER A 82 -5.95 -11.50 8.96
C SER A 82 -6.14 -9.99 8.76
N HIS A 83 -5.16 -9.16 9.11
CA HIS A 83 -5.25 -7.71 9.06
C HIS A 83 -4.23 -7.05 8.13
N ILE A 84 -2.99 -7.54 8.17
CA ILE A 84 -1.89 -7.11 7.31
C ILE A 84 -1.71 -8.18 6.25
N HIS A 85 -1.82 -7.83 4.99
CA HIS A 85 -1.82 -8.79 3.88
C HIS A 85 -0.57 -8.65 3.02
N LEU A 86 -0.06 -9.78 2.55
CA LEU A 86 0.93 -9.81 1.47
C LEU A 86 0.22 -9.50 0.15
N VAL A 87 0.74 -8.53 -0.60
CA VAL A 87 0.24 -8.19 -1.93
C VAL A 87 1.41 -8.06 -2.89
N ALA A 88 1.17 -8.39 -4.15
CA ALA A 88 2.12 -8.17 -5.24
C ALA A 88 1.64 -6.99 -6.09
N PHE A 89 2.50 -5.99 -6.25
CA PHE A 89 2.32 -4.97 -7.27
C PHE A 89 2.63 -5.62 -8.62
N LEU A 90 1.58 -6.01 -9.34
CA LEU A 90 1.75 -6.59 -10.67
C LEU A 90 2.33 -5.53 -11.60
N LYS A 91 3.27 -5.97 -12.45
CA LYS A 91 3.80 -5.18 -13.56
C LYS A 91 2.61 -4.60 -14.33
N GLY A 92 2.55 -3.27 -14.44
CA GLY A 92 1.48 -2.56 -15.13
C GLY A 92 1.14 -3.23 -16.46
N GLY A 93 -0.03 -3.83 -16.50
CA GLY A 93 -0.53 -4.67 -17.58
C GLY A 93 -1.98 -4.97 -17.30
N MET A 94 -2.84 -4.09 -17.81
CA MET A 94 -4.27 -4.32 -17.99
C MET A 94 -4.41 -5.73 -18.59
N GLN A 95 -4.94 -6.70 -17.84
CA GLN A 95 -5.47 -7.90 -18.47
C GLN A 95 -6.78 -7.47 -19.14
N ALA A 96 -6.79 -7.66 -20.45
CA ALA A 96 -7.86 -7.33 -21.38
C ALA A 96 -9.19 -8.04 -21.03
#